data_AF-A0A951DFT2-F1
#
_entry.id   AF-A0A951DFT2-F1
#
_cell.length_a   1.000
_cell.length_b   1.000
_cell.length_c   1.000
_cell.angle_alpha   90.00
_cell.angle_beta   90.00
_cell.angle_gamma   90.00
#
_symmetry.space_group_name_H-M   'P 1'
#
loop_
_entity.id
_entity.type
_entity.pdbx_description
1 polymer ?
#
loop_
_entity_poly.entity_id
_entity_poly.type
_entity_poly.pdbx_seq_one_letter_code
_entity_poly.pdbx_strand_id
1 'polypeptide(L)' 'MAQITRAMQQVATARLRRAQVRVSDARPYAEAIRDVLAGLSTQQGGDIAHPLLVQRPVGHVGIIEVAPDRGLVGS' A
#
# COMPACT_ATOMS: atom_id res chain seq x y z
N MET A 1 -10.74 23.50 25.51
CA MET A 1 -10.83 22.27 24.68
C MET A 1 -10.95 22.56 23.18
N ALA A 2 -11.87 23.40 22.72
CA ALA A 2 -12.06 23.69 21.28
C ALA A 2 -10.80 24.19 20.55
N GLN A 3 -9.92 24.94 21.22
CA GLN A 3 -8.67 25.41 20.62
C GLN A 3 -7.65 24.27 20.40
N ILE A 4 -7.60 23.30 21.32
CA ILE A 4 -6.69 22.15 21.25
C ILE A 4 -7.14 21.22 20.11
N THR A 5 -8.43 20.91 20.03
CA THR A 5 -8.97 20.07 18.94
C THR A 5 -8.83 20.74 17.58
N ARG A 6 -9.00 22.08 17.50
CA ARG A 6 -8.77 22.85 16.27
C ARG A 6 -7.30 22.80 15.83
N ALA A 7 -6.35 22.87 16.77
CA ALA A 7 -4.94 22.70 16.47
C ALA A 7 -4.63 21.26 15.99
N MET A 8 -5.21 20.24 16.64
CA MET A 8 -5.06 18.84 16.21
C MET A 8 -5.64 18.59 14.81
N GLN A 9 -6.77 19.22 14.46
CA GLN A 9 -7.34 19.16 13.12
C GLN A 9 -6.38 19.74 12.08
N GLN A 10 -5.78 20.89 12.34
CA GLN A 10 -4.79 21.48 11.44
C GLN A 10 -3.54 20.59 11.27
N VAL A 11 -3.07 19.95 12.35
CA VAL A 11 -1.98 18.97 12.30
C VAL A 11 -2.37 17.75 11.46
N ALA A 12 -3.58 17.23 11.60
CA ALA A 12 -4.08 16.11 10.81
C ALA A 12 -4.14 16.46 9.32
N THR A 13 -4.67 17.64 8.97
CA THR A 13 -4.70 18.14 7.59
C THR A 13 -3.29 18.26 7.00
N ALA A 14 -2.33 18.80 7.76
CA ALA A 14 -0.94 18.89 7.33
C ALA A 14 -0.30 17.51 7.08
N ARG A 15 -0.60 16.52 7.93
CA ARG A 15 -0.13 15.13 7.76
C ARG A 15 -0.76 14.47 6.53
N LEU A 16 -2.06 14.67 6.29
CA LEU A 16 -2.75 14.15 5.11
C LEU A 16 -2.13 14.70 3.82
N ARG A 17 -1.90 16.02 3.77
CA ARG A 17 -1.23 16.64 2.61
C ARG A 17 0.15 16.04 2.35
N ARG A 18 0.97 15.84 3.39
CA ARG A 18 2.28 15.18 3.24
C ARG A 18 2.15 13.74 2.75
N ALA A 19 1.14 13.00 3.23
CA ALA A 19 0.90 11.64 2.77
C ALA A 19 0.51 11.59 1.30
N GLN A 20 -0.35 12.50 0.84
CA GLN A 20 -0.74 12.62 -0.57
C GLN A 20 0.46 12.91 -1.45
N VAL A 21 1.34 13.84 -1.06
CA VAL A 21 2.58 14.13 -1.80
C VAL A 21 3.45 12.87 -1.92
N ARG A 22 3.66 12.13 -0.82
CA ARG A 22 4.43 10.86 -0.88
C ARG A 22 3.82 9.83 -1.83
N VAL A 23 2.49 9.75 -1.90
CA VAL A 23 1.79 8.84 -2.83
C VAL A 23 2.03 9.28 -4.27
N SER A 24 1.97 10.58 -4.55
CA SER A 24 2.27 11.13 -5.88
C SER A 24 3.72 10.86 -6.29
N ASP A 25 4.66 11.11 -5.38
CA ASP A 25 6.10 10.90 -5.63
C ASP A 25 6.44 9.41 -5.84
N ALA A 26 5.73 8.50 -5.16
CA ALA A 26 5.90 7.07 -5.32
C ALA A 26 5.23 6.49 -6.59
N ARG A 27 4.35 7.27 -7.25
CA ARG A 27 3.57 6.81 -8.41
C ARG A 27 4.44 6.26 -9.55
N PRO A 28 5.51 6.93 -10.00
CA PRO A 28 6.29 6.46 -11.15
C PRO A 28 6.96 5.12 -10.90
N TYR A 29 7.43 4.87 -9.68
CA TYR A 29 8.00 3.58 -9.30
C TYR A 29 6.94 2.47 -9.30
N ALA A 30 5.75 2.74 -8.74
CA ALA A 30 4.66 1.78 -8.71
C ALA A 30 4.18 1.39 -10.11
N GLU A 31 4.22 2.31 -11.06
CA GLU A 31 3.90 2.05 -12.47
C GLU A 31 5.00 1.22 -13.13
N ALA A 32 6.27 1.62 -13.00
CA ALA A 32 7.39 0.90 -13.59
C ALA A 32 7.50 -0.55 -13.10
N ILE A 33 7.35 -0.80 -11.79
CA ILE A 33 7.39 -2.16 -11.25
C ILE A 33 6.21 -3.01 -11.72
N ARG A 34 5.04 -2.39 -11.92
CA ARG A 34 3.85 -3.08 -12.45
C ARG A 34 4.08 -3.57 -13.87
N ASP A 35 4.72 -2.76 -14.71
CA ASP A 35 5.04 -3.13 -16.09
C ASP A 35 6.06 -4.27 -16.14
N VAL A 36 7.10 -4.21 -15.30
CA VAL A 36 8.08 -5.30 -15.16
C VAL A 36 7.40 -6.60 -14.70
N LEU A 37 6.55 -6.53 -13.66
CA LEU A 37 5.82 -7.70 -13.16
C LEU A 37 4.85 -8.28 -14.20
N ALA A 38 4.20 -7.42 -14.99
CA ALA A 38 3.34 -7.86 -16.10
C ALA A 38 4.16 -8.63 -17.15
N GLY A 39 5.33 -8.12 -17.54
CA GLY A 39 6.24 -8.80 -18.47
C GLY A 39 6.83 -10.11 -17.95
N LEU A 40 7.01 -10.26 -16.62
CA LEU A 40 7.46 -11.51 -16.00
C LEU A 40 6.32 -12.53 -15.88
N SER A 41 5.09 -12.07 -15.66
CA SER A 41 3.92 -12.96 -15.54
C SER A 41 3.55 -13.67 -16.85
N THR A 42 3.92 -13.12 -18.01
CA THR A 42 3.69 -13.75 -19.32
C THR A 42 4.73 -14.81 -19.68
N GLN A 43 5.86 -14.86 -18.96
CA GLN A 43 6.92 -15.86 -19.16
C GLN A 43 6.76 -17.09 -18.26
N GLN A 44 5.57 -17.31 -17.70
CA GLN A 44 5.23 -18.51 -16.94
C GLN A 44 5.25 -19.74 -17.86
N GLY A 45 6.35 -20.49 -17.84
CA GLY A 45 6.51 -21.70 -18.66
C GLY A 45 7.94 -22.19 -18.91
N GLY A 46 8.98 -21.46 -18.49
CA GLY A 46 10.36 -21.97 -18.50
C GLY A 46 10.64 -22.95 -17.35
N ASP A 47 11.72 -23.74 -17.47
CA ASP A 47 12.15 -24.80 -16.53
C ASP A 47 12.31 -24.37 -15.05
N ILE A 48 12.26 -23.07 -14.75
CA ILE A 48 12.37 -22.51 -13.39
C ILE A 48 11.28 -21.43 -13.21
N ALA A 49 10.08 -21.81 -12.78
CA ALA A 49 9.03 -20.86 -12.39
C ALA A 49 9.20 -20.43 -10.92
N HIS A 50 9.17 -19.12 -10.64
CA HIS A 50 9.31 -18.60 -9.28
C HIS A 50 8.09 -18.97 -8.41
N PRO A 51 8.25 -19.44 -7.15
CA PRO A 51 7.13 -19.92 -6.32
C PRO A 51 6.00 -18.90 -6.08
N LEU A 52 6.30 -17.60 -6.08
CA LEU A 52 5.29 -16.53 -5.95
C LEU A 52 4.47 -16.29 -7.22
N LEU A 53 4.88 -16.86 -8.36
CA LEU A 53 4.21 -16.72 -9.65
C LEU A 53 3.38 -17.97 -10.00
N VAL A 54 3.59 -19.10 -9.32
CA VAL A 54 2.89 -20.36 -9.57
C VAL A 54 1.61 -20.44 -8.75
N GLN A 55 0.49 -20.75 -9.41
CA GLN A 55 -0.76 -21.05 -8.71
C GLN A 55 -0.66 -22.42 -8.02
N ARG A 56 -0.91 -22.44 -6.71
CA ARG A 56 -0.89 -23.65 -5.88
C ARG A 56 -2.23 -23.86 -5.19
N PRO A 57 -2.57 -25.11 -4.78
CA PRO A 57 -3.71 -25.36 -3.92
C PRO A 57 -3.64 -24.52 -2.63
N VAL A 58 -4.75 -23.90 -2.26
CA VAL A 58 -4.81 -23.03 -1.08
C VAL A 58 -5.00 -23.89 0.18
N GLY A 59 -3.99 -23.93 1.05
CA GLY A 59 -4.10 -24.56 2.38
C GLY A 59 -4.42 -23.55 3.48
N HIS A 60 -3.84 -22.35 3.40
CA HIS A 60 -4.04 -21.26 4.36
C HIS A 60 -4.11 -19.93 3.61
N VAL A 61 -4.89 -18.99 4.14
CA VAL A 61 -5.01 -17.62 3.64
C VAL A 61 -4.38 -16.67 4.66
N GLY A 62 -3.43 -15.86 4.21
CA GLY A 62 -2.89 -14.76 5.00
C GLY A 62 -3.75 -13.51 4.83
N ILE A 63 -4.14 -12.89 5.94
CA ILE A 63 -4.84 -11.61 5.96
C ILE A 63 -3.89 -10.57 6.56
N ILE A 64 -3.72 -9.45 5.86
CA ILE A 64 -2.94 -8.31 6.34
C ILE A 64 -3.92 -7.17 6.59
N GLU A 65 -4.18 -6.89 7.86
CA GLU A 65 -4.95 -5.74 8.29
C GLU A 65 -4.02 -4.54 8.47
N VAL A 66 -4.40 -3.40 7.90
CA VAL A 66 -3.65 -2.14 8.06
C VAL A 66 -4.51 -1.18 8.86
N ALA A 67 -4.16 -1.01 10.14
CA ALA A 67 -4.87 -0.17 11.10
C ALA A 67 -4.03 1.06 11.51
N PRO A 68 -4.67 2.15 11.99
CA PRO A 68 -3.95 3.31 12.49
C PRO A 68 -3.34 3.05 13.88
N ASP A 69 -2.12 3.53 14.10
CA ASP A 69 -1.45 3.43 15.41
C ASP A 69 -1.99 4.42 16.47
N ARG A 70 -2.93 5.31 16.10
CA ARG A 70 -3.44 6.39 16.95
C ARG A 70 -4.97 6.44 16.92
N GLY A 71 -5.56 6.73 18.08
CA GLY A 71 -7.00 6.97 18.25
C GLY A 71 -7.44 8.38 17.83
N LEU A 72 -8.70 8.72 18.13
CA LEU A 72 -9.38 9.96 17.70
C LEU A 72 -9.53 10.08 16.18
N VAL A 73 -9.76 8.94 15.52
CA VAL A 73 -9.82 8.80 14.06
C VAL A 73 -11.24 8.63 13.51
N GLY A 74 -12.26 8.85 14.35
CA GLY A 74 -13.66 8.64 13.98
C GLY A 74 -13.93 7.19 13.56
N SER A 75 -15.03 7.01 12.85
CA SER A 75 -15.48 5.76 12.22
C SER A 75 -16.07 6.08 10.86
#